data_AF-A0AAX3QB86-F1
#
_entry.id   AF-A0AAX3QB86-F1
#
_cell.length_a   1.000
_cell.length_b   1.000
_cell.length_c   1.000
_cell.angle_alpha   90.00
_cell.angle_beta   90.00
_cell.angle_gamma   90.00
#
_symmetry.space_group_name_H-M   'P 1'
#
loop_
_entity.id
_entity.type
_entity.pdbx_description
1 polymer ?
#
loop_
_entity_poly.entity_id
_entity_poly.type
_entity_poly.pdbx_seq_one_letter_code
_entity_poly.pdbx_strand_id
1 'polypeptide(L)'
;MKEMQLHDLLISNPDLIEEGCTFLKREVNLQGKRCDLLFQDKEGRELYIEVKLKVDDRAVGQLLRYDGLSNNPHARFMLAGLSFVPGLKDALTKHNYEYKEIALKDKEIKEFPSKHQRMARGKTKYNNVEELINEFGSEKIKSKVREIFECTLALPEVFYYLSDGIMFKRTGRNYKFLSISTRGNRILFHVPVNRRDEIFNLFEASVNIYLPSDPRDKNQIDIMLEHVNSVADIKPLIQVAYEKRE
;
A
#
# COMPACT_ATOMS: atom_id res chain seq x y z
N MET A 1 -18.10 1.92 0.07
CA MET A 1 -16.70 1.72 -0.38
C MET A 1 -16.24 2.94 -1.16
N LYS A 2 -15.03 3.42 -0.93
CA LYS A 2 -14.35 4.45 -1.75
C LYS A 2 -13.49 3.78 -2.83
N GLU A 3 -13.20 4.47 -3.93
CA GLU A 3 -12.35 3.95 -5.01
C GLU A 3 -10.98 3.48 -4.51
N MET A 4 -10.35 4.25 -3.63
CA MET A 4 -9.11 3.87 -2.93
C MET A 4 -9.22 2.52 -2.21
N GLN A 5 -10.37 2.21 -1.58
CA GLN A 5 -10.62 0.92 -0.94
C GLN A 5 -10.75 -0.19 -1.99
N LEU A 6 -11.36 0.08 -3.16
CA LEU A 6 -11.40 -0.90 -4.24
C LEU A 6 -10.00 -1.22 -4.78
N HIS A 7 -9.14 -0.22 -5.00
CA HIS A 7 -7.75 -0.47 -5.43
C HIS A 7 -7.04 -1.39 -4.45
N ASP A 8 -7.14 -1.00 -3.20
CA ASP A 8 -6.59 -1.69 -2.06
C ASP A 8 -7.08 -3.16 -1.99
N LEU A 9 -8.33 -3.45 -2.37
CA LEU A 9 -8.92 -4.79 -2.40
C LEU A 9 -8.33 -5.64 -3.51
N LEU A 10 -8.24 -5.07 -4.71
CA LEU A 10 -7.70 -5.73 -5.90
C LEU A 10 -6.21 -6.04 -5.73
N ILE A 11 -5.46 -5.17 -5.05
CA ILE A 11 -4.06 -5.42 -4.69
C ILE A 11 -3.93 -6.61 -3.73
N SER A 12 -4.86 -6.74 -2.78
CA SER A 12 -4.81 -7.78 -1.75
C SER A 12 -5.34 -9.13 -2.25
N ASN A 13 -6.18 -9.10 -3.28
CA ASN A 13 -6.80 -10.27 -3.89
C ASN A 13 -6.71 -10.17 -5.42
N PRO A 14 -5.51 -10.32 -6.02
CA PRO A 14 -5.33 -10.19 -7.47
C PRO A 14 -6.23 -11.10 -8.29
N ASP A 15 -6.61 -12.27 -7.76
CA ASP A 15 -7.51 -13.21 -8.43
C ASP A 15 -8.93 -12.64 -8.68
N LEU A 16 -9.32 -11.56 -7.99
CA LEU A 16 -10.55 -10.82 -8.31
C LEU A 16 -10.50 -10.16 -9.69
N ILE A 17 -9.31 -9.89 -10.22
CA ILE A 17 -9.08 -9.44 -11.59
C ILE A 17 -9.10 -10.67 -12.51
N GLU A 18 -8.08 -11.51 -12.37
CA GLU A 18 -7.83 -12.69 -13.19
C GLU A 18 -6.93 -13.64 -12.39
N GLU A 19 -7.19 -14.95 -12.52
CA GLU A 19 -6.43 -16.00 -11.85
C GLU A 19 -4.94 -15.93 -12.20
N GLY A 20 -4.09 -15.97 -11.17
CA GLY A 20 -2.63 -15.98 -11.33
C GLY A 20 -2.03 -14.62 -11.68
N CYS A 21 -2.81 -13.53 -11.61
CA CYS A 21 -2.26 -12.18 -11.67
C CYS A 21 -1.46 -11.84 -10.41
N THR A 22 -0.39 -11.08 -10.58
CA THR A 22 0.45 -10.58 -9.49
C THR A 22 0.50 -9.06 -9.52
N PHE A 23 0.21 -8.41 -8.40
CA PHE A 23 0.32 -6.95 -8.31
C PHE A 23 1.79 -6.50 -8.43
N LEU A 24 2.06 -5.51 -9.28
CA LEU A 24 3.40 -4.93 -9.44
C LEU A 24 3.50 -3.53 -8.84
N LYS A 25 2.61 -2.62 -9.25
CA LYS A 25 2.75 -1.19 -8.93
C LYS A 25 1.41 -0.46 -8.94
N ARG A 26 1.31 0.55 -8.09
CA ARG A 26 0.20 1.52 -8.04
C ARG A 26 0.64 2.83 -8.67
N GLU A 27 -0.28 3.54 -9.32
CA GLU A 27 -0.07 4.89 -9.86
C GLU A 27 1.09 4.91 -10.86
N VAL A 28 0.98 4.10 -11.91
CA VAL A 28 2.05 3.95 -12.91
C VAL A 28 2.06 5.13 -13.85
N ASN A 29 3.21 5.79 -13.95
CA ASN A 29 3.42 6.89 -14.87
C ASN A 29 3.67 6.36 -16.29
N LEU A 30 2.74 6.66 -17.19
CA LEU A 30 2.81 6.46 -18.63
C LEU A 30 2.92 7.84 -19.28
N GLN A 31 4.15 8.28 -19.55
CA GLN A 31 4.46 9.56 -20.23
C GLN A 31 3.71 10.78 -19.65
N GLY A 32 3.69 10.91 -18.32
CA GLY A 32 3.03 12.00 -17.61
C GLY A 32 1.55 11.75 -17.28
N LYS A 33 0.97 10.64 -17.73
CA LYS A 33 -0.34 10.17 -17.28
C LYS A 33 -0.19 9.06 -16.24
N ARG A 34 -1.17 8.92 -15.36
CA ARG A 34 -1.07 8.03 -14.19
C ARG A 34 -2.19 6.99 -14.24
N CYS A 35 -1.84 5.77 -14.62
CA CYS A 35 -2.73 4.62 -14.57
C CYS A 35 -2.81 4.09 -13.12
N ASP A 36 -3.97 3.64 -12.69
CA ASP A 36 -4.23 3.32 -11.29
C ASP A 36 -3.40 2.15 -10.76
N LEU A 37 -3.39 1.02 -11.49
CA LEU A 37 -2.72 -0.21 -11.08
C LEU A 37 -2.01 -0.89 -12.26
N LEU A 38 -0.93 -1.60 -11.94
CA LEU A 38 -0.20 -2.46 -12.84
C LEU A 38 -0.03 -3.83 -12.18
N PHE A 39 -0.44 -4.86 -12.90
CA PHE A 39 -0.27 -6.26 -12.56
C PHE A 39 0.61 -6.94 -13.62
N GLN A 40 1.04 -8.16 -13.30
CA GLN A 40 1.61 -9.11 -14.24
C GLN A 40 0.67 -10.30 -14.33
N ASP A 41 0.29 -10.71 -15.54
CA ASP A 41 -0.51 -11.92 -15.74
C ASP A 41 0.33 -13.19 -15.58
N LYS A 42 -0.32 -14.36 -15.62
CA LYS A 42 0.34 -15.66 -15.51
C LYS A 42 1.37 -15.95 -16.62
N GLU A 43 1.28 -15.26 -17.75
CA GLU A 43 2.20 -15.38 -18.89
C GLU A 43 3.34 -14.36 -18.81
N GLY A 44 3.39 -13.55 -17.75
CA GLY A 44 4.43 -12.56 -17.53
C GLY A 44 4.18 -11.20 -18.20
N ARG A 45 3.02 -10.99 -18.83
CA ARG A 45 2.69 -9.72 -19.51
C ARG A 45 2.20 -8.68 -18.52
N GLU A 46 2.53 -7.42 -18.81
CA GLU A 46 2.04 -6.27 -18.04
C GLU A 46 0.54 -6.05 -18.29
N LEU A 47 -0.24 -5.91 -17.22
CA LEU A 47 -1.66 -5.60 -17.24
C LEU A 47 -1.92 -4.28 -16.51
N TYR A 48 -2.21 -3.23 -17.26
CA TYR A 48 -2.56 -1.91 -16.77
C TYR A 48 -4.06 -1.82 -16.53
N ILE A 49 -4.46 -1.37 -15.34
CA ILE A 49 -5.87 -1.36 -14.92
C ILE A 49 -6.25 0.04 -14.47
N GLU A 50 -7.26 0.62 -15.11
CA GLU A 50 -7.98 1.80 -14.59
C GLU A 50 -9.18 1.30 -13.78
N VAL A 51 -9.31 1.80 -12.55
CA VAL A 51 -10.31 1.31 -11.60
C VAL A 51 -11.36 2.38 -11.35
N LYS A 52 -12.64 1.99 -11.37
CA LYS A 52 -13.77 2.88 -11.04
C LYS A 52 -14.80 2.13 -10.20
N LEU A 53 -15.46 2.80 -9.26
CA LEU A 53 -16.63 2.20 -8.60
C LEU A 53 -17.76 1.94 -9.60
N LYS A 54 -18.00 2.89 -10.51
CA LYS A 54 -18.91 2.77 -11.65
C LYS A 54 -18.16 3.20 -12.90
N VAL A 55 -17.97 2.27 -13.83
CA VAL A 55 -17.25 2.50 -15.09
C VAL A 55 -18.17 3.21 -16.07
N ASP A 56 -17.70 4.33 -16.61
CA ASP A 56 -18.39 5.16 -17.60
C ASP A 56 -17.50 5.42 -18.83
N ASP A 57 -18.03 6.17 -19.81
CA ASP A 57 -17.34 6.44 -21.08
C ASP A 57 -16.01 7.21 -20.90
N ARG A 58 -15.86 7.95 -19.81
CA ARG A 58 -14.61 8.69 -19.53
C ARG A 58 -13.47 7.74 -19.22
N ALA A 59 -13.76 6.64 -18.53
CA ALA A 59 -12.78 5.60 -18.23
C ALA A 59 -12.24 4.93 -19.50
N VAL A 60 -13.10 4.73 -20.52
CA VAL A 60 -12.67 4.23 -21.84
C VAL A 60 -11.64 5.18 -22.46
N GLY A 61 -11.93 6.48 -22.48
CA GLY A 61 -10.99 7.47 -22.99
C GLY A 61 -9.67 7.52 -22.22
N GLN A 62 -9.66 7.21 -20.91
CA GLN A 62 -8.42 7.05 -20.15
C GLN A 62 -7.64 5.82 -20.59
N LEU A 63 -8.32 4.67 -20.73
CA LEU A 63 -7.71 3.42 -21.16
C LEU A 63 -7.03 3.54 -22.53
N LEU A 64 -7.75 4.10 -23.51
CA LEU A 64 -7.25 4.35 -24.87
C LEU A 64 -5.98 5.21 -24.87
N ARG A 65 -5.95 6.23 -24.00
CA ARG A 65 -4.77 7.09 -23.86
C ARG A 65 -3.59 6.34 -23.26
N TYR A 66 -3.82 5.46 -22.29
CA TYR A 66 -2.73 4.68 -21.69
C TYR A 66 -2.13 3.70 -22.69
N ASP A 67 -2.98 3.01 -23.45
CA ASP A 67 -2.57 2.10 -24.52
C ASP A 67 -1.66 2.82 -25.53
N GLY A 68 -2.11 3.95 -26.07
CA GLY A 68 -1.31 4.75 -27.01
C GLY A 68 -0.03 5.37 -26.43
N LEU A 69 0.13 5.46 -25.11
CA LEU A 69 1.32 5.99 -24.44
C LEU A 69 2.29 4.89 -23.98
N SER A 70 1.86 3.63 -24.01
CA SER A 70 2.70 2.50 -23.63
C SER A 70 3.70 2.17 -24.73
N ASN A 71 4.97 2.00 -24.34
CA ASN A 71 6.03 1.57 -25.25
C ASN A 71 6.13 0.03 -25.34
N ASN A 72 5.30 -0.69 -24.59
CA ASN A 72 5.30 -2.15 -24.55
C ASN A 72 4.16 -2.70 -25.42
N PRO A 73 4.46 -3.31 -26.59
CA PRO A 73 3.44 -3.82 -27.51
C PRO A 73 2.71 -5.07 -26.99
N HIS A 74 3.18 -5.67 -25.90
CA HIS A 74 2.56 -6.81 -25.24
C HIS A 74 1.79 -6.42 -23.97
N ALA A 75 1.72 -5.12 -23.66
CA ALA A 75 0.92 -4.63 -22.55
C ALA A 75 -0.57 -4.84 -22.81
N ARG A 76 -1.28 -5.25 -21.76
CA ARG A 76 -2.73 -5.41 -21.71
C ARG A 76 -3.33 -4.23 -20.94
N PHE A 77 -4.53 -3.82 -21.32
CA PHE A 77 -5.24 -2.70 -20.72
C PHE A 77 -6.66 -3.12 -20.35
N MET A 78 -7.04 -2.94 -19.08
CA MET A 78 -8.33 -3.37 -18.56
C MET A 78 -9.06 -2.25 -17.79
N LEU A 79 -10.38 -2.18 -17.99
CA LEU A 79 -11.27 -1.44 -17.09
C LEU A 79 -11.79 -2.37 -15.99
N ALA A 80 -11.55 -2.03 -14.73
CA ALA A 80 -12.11 -2.78 -13.60
C ALA A 80 -13.06 -1.91 -12.77
N GLY A 81 -14.21 -2.47 -12.39
CA GLY A 81 -15.13 -1.75 -11.52
C GLY A 81 -16.27 -2.58 -10.97
N LEU A 82 -17.04 -2.01 -10.03
CA LEU A 82 -18.17 -2.73 -9.39
C LEU A 82 -19.40 -2.79 -10.28
N SER A 83 -19.52 -1.85 -11.22
CA SER A 83 -20.64 -1.75 -12.15
C SER A 83 -20.23 -0.99 -13.40
N PHE A 84 -20.95 -1.21 -14.49
CA PHE A 84 -20.75 -0.54 -15.78
C PHE A 84 -22.03 0.17 -16.20
N VAL A 85 -21.92 1.29 -16.90
CA VAL A 85 -23.08 1.90 -17.56
C VAL A 85 -23.65 0.95 -18.65
N PRO A 86 -24.97 0.97 -18.92
CA PRO A 86 -25.59 0.08 -19.90
C PRO A 86 -24.93 0.16 -21.29
N GLY A 87 -24.78 -1.00 -21.95
CA GLY A 87 -24.19 -1.11 -23.30
C GLY A 87 -22.66 -0.96 -23.35
N LEU A 88 -22.01 -0.49 -22.28
CA LEU A 88 -20.56 -0.27 -22.29
C LEU A 88 -19.76 -1.57 -22.42
N LYS A 89 -20.17 -2.64 -21.72
CA LYS A 89 -19.50 -3.95 -21.83
C LYS A 89 -19.57 -4.52 -23.24
N ASP A 90 -20.71 -4.36 -23.92
CA ASP A 90 -20.88 -4.81 -25.31
C ASP A 90 -19.97 -4.02 -26.25
N ALA A 91 -19.86 -2.70 -26.04
CA ALA A 91 -18.95 -1.85 -26.80
C ALA A 91 -17.48 -2.26 -26.57
N LEU A 92 -17.07 -2.47 -25.32
CA LEU A 92 -15.70 -2.90 -24.99
C LEU A 92 -15.38 -4.25 -25.64
N THR A 93 -16.31 -5.21 -25.57
CA THR A 93 -16.18 -6.54 -26.20
C THR A 93 -16.02 -6.42 -27.71
N LYS A 94 -16.88 -5.63 -28.37
CA LYS A 94 -16.85 -5.41 -29.82
C LYS A 94 -15.52 -4.82 -30.30
N HIS A 95 -14.87 -4.03 -29.46
CA HIS A 95 -13.61 -3.35 -29.76
C HIS A 95 -12.37 -4.05 -29.16
N ASN A 96 -12.50 -5.27 -28.63
CA ASN A 96 -11.42 -6.03 -27.99
C ASN A 96 -10.72 -5.29 -26.84
N TYR A 97 -11.45 -4.47 -26.08
CA TYR A 97 -10.95 -3.92 -24.82
C TYR A 97 -11.31 -4.83 -23.65
N GLU A 98 -10.32 -5.10 -22.79
CA GLU A 98 -10.53 -5.93 -21.62
C GLU A 98 -11.31 -5.17 -20.54
N TYR A 99 -12.18 -5.89 -19.85
CA TYR A 99 -12.89 -5.36 -18.71
C TYR A 99 -13.18 -6.45 -17.68
N LYS A 100 -13.32 -6.02 -16.43
CA LYS A 100 -13.71 -6.87 -15.32
C LYS A 100 -14.73 -6.16 -14.45
N GLU A 101 -15.92 -6.76 -14.34
CA GLU A 101 -16.83 -6.42 -13.26
C GLU A 101 -16.48 -7.22 -12.02
N ILE A 102 -16.18 -6.50 -10.94
CA ILE A 102 -15.74 -7.07 -9.67
C ILE A 102 -16.98 -7.42 -8.86
N ALA A 103 -17.29 -8.72 -8.83
CA ALA A 103 -18.37 -9.25 -8.02
C ALA A 103 -17.91 -9.43 -6.57
N LEU A 104 -18.16 -8.42 -5.73
CA LEU A 104 -17.83 -8.48 -4.32
C LEU A 104 -18.79 -9.39 -3.57
N LYS A 105 -18.25 -10.40 -2.88
CA LYS A 105 -19.00 -11.21 -1.92
C LYS A 105 -19.03 -10.51 -0.56
N ASP A 106 -20.07 -10.78 0.24
CA ASP A 106 -20.19 -10.26 1.62
C ASP A 106 -18.95 -10.55 2.48
N LYS A 107 -18.32 -11.71 2.26
CA LYS A 107 -17.08 -12.11 2.94
C LYS A 107 -15.92 -11.17 2.61
N GLU A 108 -15.71 -10.87 1.33
CA GLU A 108 -14.65 -9.96 0.87
C GLU A 108 -14.88 -8.55 1.42
N ILE A 109 -16.13 -8.09 1.48
CA ILE A 109 -16.47 -6.78 2.05
C ILE A 109 -16.19 -6.75 3.56
N LYS A 110 -16.53 -7.83 4.30
CA LYS A 110 -16.35 -7.92 5.76
C LYS A 110 -14.90 -8.15 6.18
N GLU A 111 -14.09 -8.84 5.38
CA GLU A 111 -12.69 -9.15 5.71
C GLU A 111 -11.72 -8.03 5.31
N PHE A 112 -12.17 -7.09 4.48
CA PHE A 112 -11.33 -6.09 3.83
C PHE A 112 -11.09 -4.76 4.59
N PRO A 113 -11.34 -4.71 5.90
CA PRO A 113 -10.48 -3.92 6.78
C PRO A 113 -9.65 -4.77 7.75
N SER A 114 -9.81 -6.09 7.76
CA SER A 114 -9.74 -6.81 9.03
C SER A 114 -8.38 -7.33 9.44
N LYS A 115 -7.41 -7.70 8.56
CA LYS A 115 -6.16 -8.34 9.08
C LYS A 115 -4.99 -8.70 8.15
N HIS A 116 -4.83 -8.18 6.94
CA HIS A 116 -3.93 -8.85 5.98
C HIS A 116 -2.84 -7.98 5.35
N GLN A 117 -1.65 -8.60 5.24
CA GLN A 117 -0.52 -8.21 4.41
C GLN A 117 -1.00 -7.83 3.01
N ARG A 118 -0.69 -6.61 2.56
CA ARG A 118 -0.78 -6.28 1.15
C ARG A 118 0.54 -6.60 0.47
N MET A 119 0.41 -7.22 -0.71
CA MET A 119 1.53 -7.57 -1.56
C MET A 119 2.45 -6.37 -1.78
N ALA A 120 3.75 -6.67 -1.81
CA ALA A 120 4.83 -5.70 -1.81
C ALA A 120 4.73 -4.68 -2.95
N ARG A 121 5.24 -3.48 -2.68
CA ARG A 121 5.52 -2.47 -3.71
C ARG A 121 6.81 -2.91 -4.43
N GLY A 122 6.68 -3.65 -5.54
CA GLY A 122 7.81 -4.22 -6.28
C GLY A 122 8.31 -5.56 -5.73
N LYS A 123 9.36 -6.12 -6.37
CA LYS A 123 9.99 -7.40 -6.02
C LYS A 123 10.64 -7.34 -4.63
N THR A 124 9.86 -7.53 -3.56
CA THR A 124 10.42 -7.87 -2.24
C THR A 124 11.15 -9.21 -2.36
N LYS A 125 12.28 -9.37 -1.67
CA LYS A 125 12.94 -10.69 -1.54
C LYS A 125 12.32 -11.54 -0.41
N TYR A 126 11.42 -10.95 0.39
CA TYR A 126 10.80 -11.57 1.56
C TYR A 126 9.38 -12.04 1.22
N ASN A 127 9.09 -13.31 1.50
CA ASN A 127 7.78 -13.91 1.29
C ASN A 127 6.83 -13.63 2.45
N ASN A 128 7.36 -13.54 3.67
CA ASN A 128 6.58 -13.31 4.88
C ASN A 128 7.30 -12.39 5.89
N VAL A 129 6.58 -11.98 6.93
CA VAL A 129 7.08 -11.07 7.96
C VAL A 129 8.23 -11.69 8.75
N GLU A 130 8.17 -12.97 9.09
CA GLU A 130 9.20 -13.63 9.89
C GLU A 130 10.53 -13.72 9.16
N GLU A 131 10.53 -14.00 7.85
CA GLU A 131 11.73 -13.92 7.01
C GLU A 131 12.38 -12.54 7.08
N LEU A 132 11.57 -11.46 7.04
CA LEU A 132 12.08 -10.10 7.16
C LEU A 132 12.57 -9.81 8.59
N ILE A 133 11.83 -10.23 9.61
CA ILE A 133 12.20 -10.04 11.03
C ILE A 133 13.55 -10.70 11.33
N ASN A 134 13.86 -11.83 10.69
CA ASN A 134 15.14 -12.52 10.87
C ASN A 134 16.36 -11.73 10.37
N GLU A 135 16.17 -10.69 9.56
CA GLU A 135 17.26 -9.83 9.06
C GLU A 135 17.62 -8.70 10.02
N PHE A 136 16.81 -8.45 11.04
CA PHE A 136 17.19 -7.54 12.12
C PHE A 136 18.27 -8.17 13.00
N GLY A 137 19.08 -7.34 13.66
CA GLY A 137 20.27 -7.76 14.39
C GLY A 137 20.03 -8.80 15.50
N SER A 138 19.99 -8.35 16.76
CA SER A 138 19.90 -9.26 17.91
C SER A 138 18.49 -9.83 18.11
N GLU A 139 18.37 -10.99 18.76
CA GLU A 139 17.06 -11.56 19.14
C GLU A 139 16.20 -10.59 19.98
N LYS A 140 16.86 -9.75 20.80
CA LYS A 140 16.18 -8.68 21.53
C LYS A 140 15.51 -7.68 20.58
N ILE A 141 16.19 -7.27 19.51
CA ILE A 141 15.61 -6.39 18.48
C ILE A 141 14.47 -7.12 17.76
N LYS A 142 14.69 -8.37 17.32
CA LYS A 142 13.66 -9.16 16.62
C LYS A 142 12.39 -9.31 17.46
N SER A 143 12.51 -9.59 18.75
CA SER A 143 11.39 -9.67 19.69
C SER A 143 10.64 -8.34 19.80
N LYS A 144 11.33 -7.20 19.90
CA LYS A 144 10.68 -5.88 19.88
C LYS A 144 9.95 -5.62 18.56
N VAL A 145 10.56 -5.98 17.42
CA VAL A 145 9.92 -5.80 16.11
C VAL A 145 8.62 -6.61 16.01
N ARG A 146 8.60 -7.85 16.51
CA ARG A 146 7.37 -8.66 16.60
C ARG A 146 6.30 -7.98 17.44
N GLU A 147 6.67 -7.48 18.62
CA GLU A 147 5.74 -6.80 19.52
C GLU A 147 5.17 -5.51 18.91
N ILE A 148 6.01 -4.70 18.26
CA ILE A 148 5.57 -3.49 17.52
C ILE A 148 4.63 -3.88 16.39
N PHE A 149 4.97 -4.93 15.64
CA PHE A 149 4.15 -5.43 14.54
C PHE A 149 2.75 -5.83 15.03
N GLU A 150 2.65 -6.65 16.07
CA GLU A 150 1.38 -7.08 16.66
C GLU A 150 0.59 -5.90 17.23
N CYS A 151 1.25 -4.99 17.96
CA CYS A 151 0.61 -3.79 18.50
C CYS A 151 0.06 -2.88 17.39
N THR A 152 0.76 -2.80 16.24
CA THR A 152 0.32 -1.97 15.11
C THR A 152 -0.81 -2.64 14.33
N LEU A 153 -0.80 -3.97 14.19
CA LEU A 153 -1.89 -4.73 13.57
C LEU A 153 -3.17 -4.75 14.40
N ALA A 154 -3.07 -4.53 15.70
CA ALA A 154 -4.25 -4.39 16.56
C ALA A 154 -5.06 -3.11 16.27
N LEU A 155 -4.50 -2.13 15.54
CA LEU A 155 -5.20 -0.91 15.14
C LEU A 155 -6.19 -1.20 14.01
N PRO A 156 -7.35 -0.50 13.98
CA PRO A 156 -8.37 -0.76 12.98
C PRO A 156 -7.93 -0.35 11.58
N GLU A 157 -8.34 -1.13 10.58
CA GLU A 157 -8.13 -0.86 9.16
C GLU A 157 -6.65 -0.73 8.75
N VAL A 158 -5.74 -1.37 9.48
CA VAL A 158 -4.31 -1.39 9.16
C VAL A 158 -3.97 -2.53 8.21
N PHE A 159 -3.11 -2.22 7.24
CA PHE A 159 -2.41 -3.20 6.44
C PHE A 159 -0.92 -2.84 6.37
N TYR A 160 -0.10 -3.80 5.96
CA TYR A 160 1.33 -3.60 5.78
C TYR A 160 1.80 -4.19 4.46
N TYR A 161 2.95 -3.75 3.97
CA TYR A 161 3.66 -4.38 2.87
C TYR A 161 5.16 -4.49 3.18
N LEU A 162 5.81 -5.47 2.56
CA LEU A 162 7.23 -5.74 2.74
C LEU A 162 8.06 -5.05 1.66
N SER A 163 9.21 -4.50 2.04
CA SER A 163 10.21 -3.92 1.13
C SER A 163 11.60 -4.06 1.79
N ASP A 164 12.30 -2.97 2.08
CA ASP A 164 13.48 -2.92 2.96
C ASP A 164 13.13 -2.83 4.46
N GLY A 165 11.95 -3.35 4.80
CA GLY A 165 11.29 -3.18 6.08
C GLY A 165 9.80 -3.51 6.00
N ILE A 166 9.11 -3.34 7.12
CA ILE A 166 7.66 -3.47 7.25
C ILE A 166 7.05 -2.07 7.19
N MET A 167 6.16 -1.83 6.22
CA MET A 167 5.59 -0.51 5.96
C MET A 167 4.09 -0.54 6.25
N PHE A 168 3.63 0.20 7.26
CA PHE A 168 2.23 0.19 7.68
C PHE A 168 1.44 1.36 7.10
N LYS A 169 0.22 1.06 6.69
CA LYS A 169 -0.73 1.99 6.09
C LYS A 169 -2.13 1.72 6.61
N ARG A 170 -2.98 2.75 6.50
CA ARG A 170 -4.41 2.66 6.74
C ARG A 170 -5.15 2.42 5.43
N THR A 171 -6.13 1.53 5.44
CA THR A 171 -6.98 1.27 4.27
C THR A 171 -7.68 2.55 3.85
N GLY A 172 -7.75 2.81 2.54
CA GLY A 172 -8.37 4.04 2.05
C GLY A 172 -7.51 5.30 2.19
N ARG A 173 -6.25 5.17 2.64
CA ARG A 173 -5.33 6.28 2.92
C ARG A 173 -4.07 6.20 2.05
N ASN A 174 -3.54 7.34 1.63
CA ASN A 174 -2.44 7.47 0.68
C ASN A 174 -1.08 7.23 1.32
N TYR A 175 -0.90 7.68 2.56
CA TYR A 175 0.40 7.72 3.19
C TYR A 175 0.59 6.59 4.22
N LYS A 176 1.83 6.11 4.32
CA LYS A 176 2.27 5.27 5.44
C LYS A 176 2.39 6.11 6.70
N PHE A 177 2.03 5.51 7.83
CA PHE A 177 2.10 6.14 9.15
C PHE A 177 3.23 5.57 10.00
N LEU A 178 3.66 4.33 9.73
CA LEU A 178 4.77 3.67 10.45
C LEU A 178 5.62 2.86 9.47
N SER A 179 6.92 2.76 9.73
CA SER A 179 7.82 1.84 9.03
C SER A 179 8.83 1.26 10.01
N ILE A 180 9.09 -0.04 9.95
CA ILE A 180 10.19 -0.70 10.68
C ILE A 180 11.22 -1.12 9.63
N SER A 181 12.37 -0.47 9.59
CA SER A 181 13.38 -0.66 8.55
C SER A 181 14.52 -1.54 9.04
N THR A 182 14.89 -2.53 8.22
CA THR A 182 16.11 -3.32 8.45
C THR A 182 17.37 -2.47 8.24
N ARG A 183 17.27 -1.40 7.43
CA ARG A 183 18.34 -0.43 7.24
C ARG A 183 18.48 0.45 8.48
N GLY A 184 19.54 0.21 9.24
CA GLY A 184 19.84 0.94 10.47
C GLY A 184 19.04 0.48 11.69
N ASN A 185 18.32 -0.65 11.61
CA ASN A 185 17.51 -1.19 12.72
C ASN A 185 16.66 -0.12 13.41
N ARG A 186 15.74 0.50 12.67
CA ARG A 186 15.02 1.69 13.12
C ARG A 186 13.54 1.69 12.83
N ILE A 187 12.81 2.50 13.57
CA ILE A 187 11.38 2.75 13.43
C ILE A 187 11.19 4.19 12.95
N LEU A 188 10.44 4.36 11.87
CA LEU A 188 10.11 5.65 11.28
C LEU A 188 8.62 5.91 11.47
N PHE A 189 8.30 6.93 12.25
CA PHE A 189 6.96 7.44 12.43
C PHE A 189 6.71 8.53 11.41
N HIS A 190 5.63 8.38 10.65
CA HIS A 190 5.26 9.35 9.62
C HIS A 190 4.11 10.20 10.15
N VAL A 191 4.33 11.50 10.19
CA VAL A 191 3.39 12.51 10.72
C VAL A 191 3.22 13.66 9.71
N PRO A 192 2.22 14.55 9.84
CA PRO A 192 2.10 15.71 8.96
C PRO A 192 3.34 16.60 9.01
N VAL A 193 3.77 17.08 7.85
CA VAL A 193 4.95 17.96 7.73
C VAL A 193 4.83 19.20 8.62
N ASN A 194 3.64 19.80 8.67
CA ASN A 194 3.37 21.00 9.46
C ASN A 194 3.23 20.75 10.97
N ARG A 195 3.24 19.49 11.42
CA ARG A 195 3.11 19.11 12.85
C ARG A 195 4.26 18.25 13.35
N ARG A 196 5.27 17.96 12.53
CA ARG A 196 6.38 17.09 12.90
C ARG A 196 7.09 17.59 14.14
N ASP A 197 7.46 18.87 14.16
CA ASP A 197 8.26 19.44 15.25
C ASP A 197 7.42 19.56 16.55
N GLU A 198 6.12 19.89 16.43
CA GLU A 198 5.18 19.84 17.56
C GLU A 198 5.13 18.42 18.17
N ILE A 199 4.96 17.39 17.34
CA ILE A 199 4.89 16.00 17.80
C ILE A 199 6.24 15.55 18.37
N PHE A 200 7.37 15.93 17.75
CA PHE A 200 8.70 15.63 18.27
C PHE A 200 8.88 16.16 19.70
N ASN A 201 8.56 17.43 19.93
CA ASN A 201 8.69 18.05 21.25
C ASN A 201 7.81 17.39 22.33
N LEU A 202 6.67 16.78 21.94
CA LEU A 202 5.81 16.06 22.89
C LEU A 202 6.43 14.75 23.39
N PHE A 203 7.36 14.16 22.64
CA PHE A 203 7.91 12.83 22.92
C PHE A 203 9.42 12.81 23.21
N GLU A 204 10.17 13.87 22.89
CA GLU A 204 11.63 13.91 23.05
C GLU A 204 12.11 13.70 24.50
N ALA A 205 11.29 14.10 25.48
CA ALA A 205 11.61 13.95 26.90
C ALA A 205 11.39 12.52 27.43
N SER A 206 10.52 11.74 26.78
CA SER A 206 10.12 10.40 27.25
C SER A 206 10.70 9.27 26.42
N VAL A 207 11.03 9.54 25.16
CA VAL A 207 11.53 8.55 24.21
C VAL A 207 12.70 9.14 23.45
N ASN A 208 13.75 8.35 23.28
CA ASN A 208 14.95 8.76 22.54
C ASN A 208 14.67 8.75 21.02
N ILE A 209 14.16 9.88 20.53
CA ILE A 209 13.72 10.09 19.16
C ILE A 209 14.64 11.09 18.42
N TYR A 210 14.64 11.01 17.10
CA TYR A 210 15.48 11.83 16.23
C TYR A 210 14.70 12.39 15.05
N LEU A 211 15.11 13.55 14.56
CA LEU A 211 14.68 14.05 13.25
C LEU A 211 15.69 13.58 12.19
N PRO A 212 15.25 13.02 11.06
CA PRO A 212 16.17 12.65 9.98
C PRO A 212 16.94 13.87 9.49
N SER A 213 18.22 13.66 9.19
CA SER A 213 19.11 14.69 8.63
C SER A 213 18.77 15.05 7.17
N ASP A 214 18.10 14.15 6.45
CA ASP A 214 17.70 14.39 5.06
C ASP A 214 16.53 15.39 4.99
N PRO A 215 16.70 16.56 4.35
CA PRO A 215 15.66 17.57 4.23
C PRO A 215 14.44 17.12 3.40
N ARG A 216 14.50 15.97 2.73
CA ARG A 216 13.35 15.36 2.04
C ARG A 216 12.42 14.61 3.00
N ASP A 217 12.89 14.20 4.17
CA ASP A 217 12.13 13.42 5.16
C ASP A 217 11.41 14.33 6.18
N LYS A 218 10.80 15.42 5.71
CA LYS A 218 10.12 16.44 6.54
C LYS A 218 8.92 15.94 7.34
N ASN A 219 8.53 14.69 7.14
CA ASN A 219 7.34 14.08 7.72
C ASN A 219 7.70 12.94 8.68
N GLN A 220 8.96 12.80 9.08
CA GLN A 220 9.45 11.63 9.82
C GLN A 220 10.03 11.99 11.19
N ILE A 221 9.74 11.12 12.16
CA ILE A 221 10.41 11.04 13.46
C ILE A 221 11.00 9.62 13.53
N ASP A 222 12.29 9.51 13.86
CA ASP A 222 13.07 8.28 13.82
C ASP A 222 13.40 7.79 15.24
N ILE A 223 13.45 6.48 15.43
CA ILE A 223 13.88 5.83 16.67
C ILE A 223 14.72 4.61 16.33
N MET A 224 15.94 4.53 16.86
CA MET A 224 16.74 3.30 16.78
C MET A 224 16.09 2.22 17.64
N LEU A 225 15.92 1.00 17.11
CA LEU A 225 15.28 -0.12 17.82
C LEU A 225 16.02 -0.51 19.11
N GLU A 226 17.32 -0.23 19.17
CA GLU A 226 18.11 -0.43 20.38
C GLU A 226 17.70 0.51 21.53
N HIS A 227 17.26 1.74 21.21
CA HIS A 227 16.82 2.76 22.17
C HIS A 227 15.37 2.57 22.65
N VAL A 228 14.59 1.70 22.01
CA VAL A 228 13.24 1.36 22.47
C VAL A 228 13.36 0.45 23.70
N ASN A 229 13.17 0.98 24.91
CA ASN A 229 13.23 0.17 26.13
C ASN A 229 12.01 -0.77 26.24
N SER A 230 10.82 -0.21 26.05
CA SER A 230 9.54 -0.94 26.01
C SER A 230 8.70 -0.47 24.82
N VAL A 231 7.94 -1.38 24.20
CA VAL A 231 6.99 -1.02 23.14
C VAL A 231 5.85 -0.16 23.70
N ALA A 232 5.54 -0.28 25.00
CA ALA A 232 4.57 0.57 25.66
C ALA A 232 4.92 2.06 25.59
N ASP A 233 6.22 2.41 25.62
CA ASP A 233 6.69 3.80 25.63
C ASP A 233 6.44 4.49 24.29
N ILE A 234 6.51 3.73 23.20
CA ILE A 234 6.32 4.24 21.84
C ILE A 234 4.89 4.08 21.32
N LYS A 235 4.04 3.31 22.02
CA LYS A 235 2.64 3.08 21.64
C LYS A 235 1.83 4.38 21.46
N PRO A 236 1.96 5.40 22.33
CA PRO A 236 1.29 6.68 22.10
C PRO A 236 1.74 7.37 20.80
N LEU A 237 3.02 7.29 20.45
CA LEU A 237 3.54 7.84 19.20
C LEU A 237 3.05 7.05 17.97
N ILE A 238 2.92 5.72 18.06
CA ILE A 238 2.27 4.90 17.03
C ILE A 238 0.83 5.41 16.80
N GLN A 239 0.08 5.64 17.88
CA GLN A 239 -1.30 6.13 17.81
C GLN A 239 -1.38 7.51 17.17
N VAL A 240 -0.51 8.45 17.56
CA VAL A 240 -0.46 9.80 16.98
C VAL A 240 -0.15 9.73 15.48
N ALA A 241 0.85 8.94 15.07
CA ALA A 241 1.17 8.76 13.66
C ALA A 241 -0.02 8.15 12.89
N TYR A 242 -0.64 7.11 13.44
CA TYR A 242 -1.83 6.46 12.87
C TYR A 242 -2.99 7.45 12.64
N GLU A 243 -3.31 8.25 13.66
CA GLU A 243 -4.44 9.19 13.62
C GLU A 243 -4.18 10.40 12.73
N LYS A 244 -2.96 10.96 12.82
CA LYS A 244 -2.66 12.28 12.31
C LYS A 244 -1.96 12.29 10.96
N ARG A 245 -1.48 11.15 10.43
CA ARG A 245 -0.62 11.14 9.22
C ARG A 245 -1.16 11.94 8.02
N GLU A 246 -2.48 11.91 7.80
CA GLU A 246 -3.15 12.59 6.68
C GLU A 246 -3.71 13.97 7.05
#